data_AF-A0A5Q0EJ22-F1
#
_entry.id   AF-A0A5Q0EJ22-F1
#
_cell.length_a   1.000
_cell.length_b   1.000
_cell.length_c   1.000
_cell.angle_alpha   90.00
_cell.angle_beta   90.00
_cell.angle_gamma   90.00
#
_symmetry.space_group_name_H-M   'P 1'
#
loop_
_entity.id
_entity.type
_entity.pdbx_description
1 polymer ?
#
loop_
_entity_poly.entity_id
_entity_poly.type
_entity_poly.pdbx_seq_one_letter_code
_entity_poly.pdbx_strand_id
1 'polypeptide(L)'
;MSVEVVVHGENNMRSRVLALMSYLGVLVFVPLVTNRDDEYVHFHARQGLVIWTFGVLAIFMLYVPGLGKLIFSFLAMAVMAYSLIGIVSVALHKAWKLPFIYGLASRL
;
A
#
# COMPACT_ATOMS: atom_id res chain seq x y z
N MET A 1 -16.97 8.51 5.36
CA MET A 1 -15.97 7.48 5.71
C MET A 1 -14.88 8.16 6.53
N SER A 2 -14.90 8.02 7.85
CA SER A 2 -13.84 8.54 8.71
C SER A 2 -12.59 7.68 8.53
N VAL A 3 -11.47 8.30 8.16
CA VAL A 3 -10.19 7.59 8.08
C VAL A 3 -9.64 7.51 9.49
N GLU A 4 -9.67 6.31 10.07
CA GLU A 4 -9.16 6.08 11.42
C GLU A 4 -7.62 6.04 11.39
N VAL A 5 -6.98 6.88 12.20
CA VAL A 5 -5.53 6.94 12.36
C VAL A 5 -5.13 5.97 13.47
N VAL A 6 -4.19 5.08 13.20
CA VAL A 6 -3.73 4.08 14.19
C VAL A 6 -2.44 4.50 14.86
N VAL A 7 -1.51 4.99 14.04
CA VAL A 7 -0.14 5.33 14.46
C VAL A 7 0.21 6.70 13.88
N HIS A 8 0.81 7.55 14.71
CA HIS A 8 1.45 8.77 14.24
C HIS A 8 2.92 8.47 13.96
N GLY A 9 3.40 8.83 12.78
CA GLY A 9 4.82 8.68 12.48
C GLY A 9 5.64 9.66 13.31
N GLU A 10 6.73 9.19 13.92
CA GLU A 10 7.71 10.09 14.50
C GLU A 10 8.34 10.98 13.42
N ASN A 11 8.89 12.13 13.82
CA ASN A 11 9.58 13.04 12.90
C ASN A 11 10.98 12.50 12.52
N ASN A 12 11.01 11.35 11.85
CA ASN A 12 12.19 10.66 11.40
C ASN A 12 12.18 10.54 9.87
N MET A 13 13.16 11.17 9.20
CA MET A 13 13.27 11.15 7.74
C MET A 13 13.40 9.73 7.18
N ARG A 14 14.15 8.85 7.86
CA ARG A 14 14.36 7.47 7.42
C ARG A 14 13.03 6.71 7.39
N SER A 15 12.25 6.81 8.47
CA SER A 15 10.93 6.17 8.57
C SER A 15 9.96 6.68 7.50
N ARG A 16 9.98 7.98 7.22
CA ARG A 16 9.16 8.57 6.14
C ARG A 16 9.52 8.04 4.76
N VAL A 17 10.81 7.98 4.44
CA VAL A 17 11.27 7.43 3.15
C VAL A 17 10.87 5.97 3.01
N LEU A 18 11.09 5.16 4.04
CA LEU A 18 10.72 3.75 4.06
C LEU A 18 9.21 3.53 3.95
N ALA A 19 8.40 4.34 4.64
CA ALA A 19 6.95 4.31 4.51
C ALA A 19 6.48 4.72 3.10
N LEU A 20 7.09 5.73 2.46
CA LEU A 20 6.81 6.11 1.07
C LEU A 20 7.10 4.97 0.10
N MET A 21 8.25 4.29 0.25
CA MET A 21 8.64 3.16 -0.61
C MET A 21 7.60 2.03 -0.60
N SER A 22 6.85 1.89 0.49
CA SER A 22 5.79 0.87 0.62
C SER A 22 4.69 1.01 -0.43
N TYR A 23 4.50 2.21 -1.01
CA TYR A 23 3.44 2.46 -1.99
C TYR A 23 3.97 2.58 -3.43
N LEU A 24 5.27 2.42 -3.65
CA LEU A 24 5.94 2.51 -4.95
C LEU A 24 6.18 1.13 -5.57
N GLY A 25 5.12 0.32 -5.61
CA GLY A 25 5.13 -1.00 -6.24
C GLY A 25 6.11 -1.97 -5.56
N VAL A 26 7.04 -2.52 -6.33
CA VAL A 26 7.99 -3.55 -5.85
C VAL A 26 8.91 -3.04 -4.73
N LEU A 27 9.07 -1.72 -4.58
CA LEU A 27 9.89 -1.15 -3.53
C LEU A 27 9.39 -1.46 -2.11
N VAL A 28 8.16 -1.95 -1.95
CA VAL A 28 7.61 -2.40 -0.66
C VAL A 28 8.45 -3.47 0.04
N PHE A 29 9.22 -4.26 -0.70
CA PHE A 29 10.10 -5.26 -0.10
C PHE A 29 11.27 -4.64 0.68
N VAL A 30 11.68 -3.41 0.36
CA VAL A 30 12.76 -2.71 1.07
C VAL A 30 12.37 -2.45 2.54
N PRO A 31 11.30 -1.72 2.87
CA PRO A 31 10.89 -1.51 4.26
C PRO A 31 10.52 -2.82 4.96
N LEU A 32 9.91 -3.79 4.25
CA LEU A 32 9.59 -5.11 4.82
C LEU A 32 10.80 -5.89 5.31
N VAL A 33 11.98 -5.68 4.72
CA VAL A 33 13.23 -6.37 5.12
C VAL A 33 14.08 -5.52 6.05
N THR A 34 14.08 -4.19 5.86
CA THR A 34 15.07 -3.30 6.49
C THR A 34 14.60 -2.59 7.76
N ASN A 35 13.30 -2.55 8.07
CA ASN A 35 12.81 -1.81 9.24
C ASN A 35 11.48 -2.34 9.79
N ARG A 36 11.50 -3.55 10.35
CA ARG A 36 10.31 -4.19 10.95
C ARG A 36 9.97 -3.68 12.35
N ASP A 37 10.94 -3.11 13.05
CA ASP A 37 10.79 -2.69 14.46
C ASP A 37 10.05 -1.35 14.59
N ASP A 38 10.03 -0.56 13.51
CA ASP A 38 9.28 0.69 13.43
C ASP A 38 7.82 0.41 13.07
N GLU A 39 6.92 0.58 14.04
CA GLU A 39 5.49 0.28 13.88
C GLU A 39 4.84 1.08 12.74
N TYR A 40 5.25 2.34 12.55
CA TYR A 40 4.73 3.20 11.49
C TYR A 40 5.17 2.72 10.10
N VAL A 41 6.45 2.38 9.95
CA VAL A 41 6.98 1.81 8.69
C VAL A 41 6.35 0.45 8.42
N HIS A 42 6.25 -0.40 9.44
CA HIS A 42 5.67 -1.73 9.32
C HIS A 42 4.19 -1.69 8.93
N PHE A 43 3.42 -0.72 9.46
CA PHE A 43 2.04 -0.47 9.06
C PHE A 43 1.93 -0.18 7.55
N HIS A 44 2.72 0.79 7.06
CA HIS A 44 2.69 1.18 5.65
C HIS A 44 3.20 0.06 4.74
N ALA A 45 4.23 -0.68 5.18
CA ALA A 45 4.79 -1.82 4.46
C ALA A 45 3.76 -2.95 4.26
N ARG A 46 2.97 -3.27 5.28
CA ARG A 46 1.92 -4.31 5.19
C ARG A 46 0.78 -3.91 4.25
N GLN A 47 0.30 -2.66 4.32
CA GLN A 47 -0.70 -2.18 3.36
C GLN A 47 -0.15 -2.14 1.94
N GLY A 48 1.08 -1.64 1.78
CA GLY A 48 1.79 -1.61 0.51
C GLY A 48 1.91 -3.00 -0.11
N LEU A 49 2.19 -4.03 0.69
CA LEU A 49 2.36 -5.40 0.21
C LEU A 49 1.05 -5.96 -0.34
N VAL A 50 -0.07 -5.67 0.33
CA VAL A 50 -1.40 -6.07 -0.15
C VAL A 50 -1.72 -5.37 -1.47
N ILE A 51 -1.50 -4.06 -1.56
CA ILE A 51 -1.74 -3.27 -2.79
C ILE A 51 -0.88 -3.79 -3.94
N TRP A 52 0.42 -4.03 -3.71
CA TRP A 52 1.33 -4.58 -4.71
C TRP A 52 0.89 -5.97 -5.17
N THR A 53 0.47 -6.84 -4.24
CA THR A 53 -0.02 -8.18 -4.55
C THR A 53 -1.26 -8.11 -5.45
N PHE A 54 -2.22 -7.22 -5.17
CA PHE A 54 -3.36 -6.99 -6.06
C PHE A 54 -2.92 -6.50 -7.44
N GLY A 55 -1.91 -5.63 -7.52
CA GLY A 55 -1.31 -5.19 -8.78
C GLY A 55 -0.75 -6.35 -9.60
N VAL A 56 0.01 -7.25 -8.97
CA VAL A 56 0.53 -8.46 -9.62
C VAL A 56 -0.61 -9.37 -10.09
N LEU A 57 -1.61 -9.61 -9.24
CA LEU A 57 -2.76 -10.44 -9.61
C LEU A 57 -3.59 -9.85 -10.75
N ALA A 58 -3.68 -8.52 -10.85
CA ALA A 58 -4.39 -7.85 -11.93
C ALA A 58 -3.78 -8.14 -13.30
N ILE A 59 -2.45 -8.30 -13.40
CA ILE A 59 -1.75 -8.59 -14.67
C ILE A 59 -2.31 -9.84 -15.35
N PHE A 60 -2.74 -10.85 -14.59
CA PHE A 60 -3.31 -12.07 -15.15
C PHE A 60 -4.60 -11.82 -15.96
N MET A 61 -5.32 -10.72 -15.69
CA MET A 61 -6.53 -10.35 -16.45
C MET A 61 -6.22 -9.99 -17.91
N LEU A 62 -4.97 -9.61 -18.23
CA LEU A 62 -4.56 -9.33 -19.61
C LEU A 62 -4.60 -10.57 -20.51
N TYR A 63 -4.54 -11.77 -19.91
CA TYR A 63 -4.61 -13.04 -20.63
C TYR A 63 -6.04 -13.56 -20.81
N VAL A 64 -7.04 -12.92 -20.19
CA VAL A 64 -8.45 -13.30 -20.32
C VAL A 64 -9.03 -12.69 -21.60
N PRO A 65 -9.49 -13.51 -22.56
CA PRO A 65 -10.13 -12.99 -23.78
C PRO A 65 -11.39 -12.18 -23.47
N GLY A 66 -11.70 -11.19 -24.32
CA GLY A 66 -12.88 -10.34 -24.14
C GLY A 66 -12.66 -9.24 -23.11
N LEU A 67 -13.34 -9.33 -21.95
CA LEU A 67 -13.39 -8.27 -20.94
C LEU A 67 -12.11 -8.12 -20.09
N GLY A 68 -11.11 -8.99 -20.27
CA GLY A 68 -9.90 -9.00 -19.44
C GLY A 68 -9.16 -7.66 -19.37
N LYS A 69 -8.98 -6.98 -20.52
CA LYS A 69 -8.33 -5.66 -20.57
C LYS A 69 -9.10 -4.58 -19.82
N LEU A 70 -10.43 -4.62 -19.89
CA LEU A 70 -11.29 -3.67 -19.17
C LEU A 70 -11.18 -3.88 -17.66
N ILE A 71 -11.27 -5.13 -17.21
CA ILE A 71 -11.11 -5.50 -15.79
C ILE A 71 -9.72 -5.10 -15.29
N PHE A 72 -8.67 -5.39 -16.05
CA PHE A 72 -7.31 -4.96 -15.73
C PHE A 72 -7.24 -3.44 -15.53
N SER A 73 -7.83 -2.65 -16.42
CA SER A 73 -7.82 -1.18 -16.32
C SER A 73 -8.47 -0.69 -15.02
N PHE A 74 -9.60 -1.28 -14.61
CA PHE A 74 -10.26 -0.95 -13.35
C PHE A 74 -9.42 -1.35 -12.13
N LEU A 75 -8.84 -2.55 -12.13
CA LEU A 75 -7.97 -3.02 -11.04
C LEU A 75 -6.70 -2.17 -10.91
N ALA A 76 -6.06 -1.86 -12.03
CA ALA A 76 -4.87 -1.00 -12.07
C ALA A 76 -5.17 0.41 -11.53
N MET A 77 -6.33 0.97 -11.90
CA MET A 77 -6.78 2.26 -11.38
C MET A 77 -7.04 2.21 -9.86
N ALA A 78 -7.65 1.13 -9.35
CA ALA A 78 -7.86 0.95 -7.92
C ALA A 78 -6.52 0.84 -7.16
N VAL A 79 -5.57 0.05 -7.67
CA VAL A 79 -4.21 -0.09 -7.11
C VAL A 79 -3.51 1.28 -7.04
N MET A 80 -3.55 2.05 -8.13
CA MET A 80 -2.96 3.39 -8.19
C MET A 80 -3.62 4.34 -7.18
N ALA A 81 -4.95 4.32 -7.07
CA ALA A 81 -5.68 5.15 -6.12
C ALA A 81 -5.31 4.82 -4.67
N TYR A 82 -5.26 3.54 -4.29
CA TYR A 82 -4.85 3.14 -2.94
C TYR A 82 -3.39 3.49 -2.64
N SER A 83 -2.48 3.32 -3.59
CA SER A 83 -1.08 3.76 -3.45
C SER A 83 -0.99 5.27 -3.23
N LEU A 84 -1.74 6.07 -3.98
CA LEU A 84 -1.74 7.53 -3.83
C LEU A 84 -2.30 7.96 -2.47
N ILE A 85 -3.41 7.37 -2.02
CA ILE A 85 -3.97 7.65 -0.69
C ILE A 85 -2.96 7.26 0.41
N GLY A 86 -2.26 6.13 0.24
CA GLY A 86 -1.17 5.72 1.11
C GLY A 86 -0.03 6.74 1.17
N ILE A 87 0.41 7.26 0.02
CA ILE A 87 1.43 8.32 -0.04
C ILE A 87 0.96 9.60 0.67
N VAL A 88 -0.29 10.01 0.47
CA VAL A 88 -0.88 11.16 1.17
C VAL A 88 -0.90 10.93 2.68
N SER A 89 -1.27 9.72 3.12
CA SER A 89 -1.20 9.31 4.53
C SER A 89 0.22 9.51 5.10
N VAL A 90 1.25 9.13 4.34
CA VAL A 90 2.66 9.31 4.74
C VAL A 90 3.06 10.78 4.78
N ALA A 91 2.66 11.58 3.79
CA ALA A 91 2.92 13.01 3.75
C ALA A 91 2.34 13.73 4.98
N LEU A 92 1.18 13.25 5.47
CA LEU A 92 0.51 13.75 6.66
C LEU A 92 1.00 13.13 7.98
N HIS A 93 2.02 12.27 7.95
CA HIS A 93 2.59 11.56 9.10
C HIS A 93 1.54 10.76 9.90
N LYS A 94 0.55 10.20 9.20
CA LYS A 94 -0.54 9.44 9.80
C LYS A 94 -0.60 8.06 9.15
N ALA A 95 -0.81 7.02 9.94
CA ALA A 95 -1.06 5.66 9.47
C ALA A 95 -2.57 5.45 9.31
N TRP A 96 -3.09 5.64 8.09
CA TRP A 96 -4.52 5.51 7.78
C TRP A 96 -4.93 4.08 7.46
N LYS A 97 -6.01 3.60 8.09
CA LYS A 97 -6.63 2.33 7.68
C LYS A 97 -7.30 2.49 6.31
N LEU A 98 -6.69 1.97 5.26
CA LEU A 98 -7.28 1.93 3.92
C LEU A 98 -8.42 0.90 3.91
N PRO A 99 -9.65 1.26 3.50
CA PRO A 99 -10.76 0.33 3.45
C PRO A 99 -10.44 -0.85 2.53
N PHE A 100 -10.92 -2.04 2.87
CA PHE A 100 -10.65 -3.33 2.22
C PHE A 100 -9.17 -3.81 2.27
N ILE A 101 -8.21 -2.91 2.13
CA ILE A 101 -6.76 -3.22 2.18
C ILE A 101 -6.32 -3.52 3.62
N TYR A 102 -6.72 -2.69 4.59
CA TYR A 102 -6.24 -2.83 5.97
C TYR A 102 -6.63 -4.16 6.62
N GLY A 103 -7.83 -4.67 6.34
CA GLY A 103 -8.30 -5.94 6.92
C GLY A 103 -7.49 -7.17 6.48
N LEU A 104 -6.86 -7.11 5.30
CA LEU A 104 -5.90 -8.11 4.85
C LEU A 104 -4.50 -7.80 5.39
N ALA A 105 -4.10 -6.52 5.34
CA ALA A 105 -2.80 -6.08 5.83
C ALA A 105 -2.60 -6.42 7.30
N SER A 106 -3.64 -6.29 8.15
CA SER A 106 -3.62 -6.58 9.59
C SER A 106 -3.46 -8.07 9.94
N ARG A 107 -3.43 -8.96 8.95
CA ARG A 107 -3.17 -10.40 9.12
C ARG A 107 -1.76 -10.84 8.72
N LEU A 108 -1.00 -9.95 8.07
CA LEU A 108 0.41 -10.16 7.70
C LEU A 108 1.37 -9.94 8.88
#